data_AF-A0A7Z9TF35-F1
#
_entry.id   AF-A0A7Z9TF35-F1
#
_cell.length_a   1.000
_cell.length_b   1.000
_cell.length_c   1.000
_cell.angle_alpha   90.00
_cell.angle_beta   90.00
_cell.angle_gamma   90.00
#
_symmetry.space_group_name_H-M   'P 1'
#
loop_
_entity.id
_entity.type
_entity.pdbx_description
1 polymer ?
#
loop_
_entity_poly.entity_id
_entity_poly.type
_entity_poly.pdbx_seq_one_letter_code
_entity_poly.pdbx_strand_id
1 'polypeptide(L)'
;MRKSVVYVLSLFLIGFLGGQEQYYSKDDIRTEWADYSSYQRDELITFCNFLFEKNHYDRALLNYFQFLYRFPGDELESTIYYQIGRCYEKTLNPKLAIVYYQRVLDYGDLESIVFKAANYHKMYLHLIGDENRIILDRTQLTEDPYLLVFRGYAFIRELDWKSAQLTFLSAEERFGQEYYSNLLNPLFEYIESVPDIPQKDERTSLLASIFPGGGEGYLRKWSSGIGVLSSMIILTGFLPSSSSPSSNLLSFKNSVLDYIPTNSSSNSKIFP
;
A
#
# COMPACT_ATOMS: atom_id res chain seq x y z
N MET A 1 -56.44 57.73 9.50
CA MET A 1 -55.96 56.38 9.87
C MET A 1 -56.50 55.26 8.99
N ARG A 2 -57.82 55.13 8.75
CA ARG A 2 -58.40 54.01 7.97
C ARG A 2 -57.83 53.79 6.56
N LYS A 3 -57.54 54.86 5.81
CA LYS A 3 -56.99 54.75 4.44
C LYS A 3 -55.53 54.28 4.42
N SER A 4 -54.71 54.70 5.38
CA SER A 4 -53.29 54.32 5.48
C SER A 4 -53.13 52.83 5.82
N VAL A 5 -54.00 52.29 6.68
CA VAL A 5 -54.03 50.84 6.99
C VAL A 5 -54.38 50.00 5.75
N VAL A 6 -55.29 50.47 4.89
CA VAL A 6 -55.66 49.79 3.65
C VAL A 6 -54.48 49.78 2.66
N TYR A 7 -53.75 50.88 2.51
CA TYR A 7 -52.56 50.92 1.65
C TYR A 7 -51.44 49.99 2.13
N VAL A 8 -51.22 49.91 3.44
CA VAL A 8 -50.24 48.99 4.03
C VAL A 8 -50.66 47.54 3.81
N LEU A 9 -51.94 47.20 4.00
CA LEU A 9 -52.47 45.86 3.70
C LEU A 9 -52.37 45.51 2.21
N SER A 10 -52.65 46.45 1.31
CA SER A 10 -52.50 46.25 -0.13
C SER A 10 -51.03 46.04 -0.54
N LEU A 11 -50.09 46.81 0.01
CA LEU A 11 -48.66 46.61 -0.21
C LEU A 11 -48.19 45.24 0.32
N PHE A 12 -48.71 44.81 1.47
CA PHE A 12 -48.39 43.50 2.05
C PHE A 12 -48.93 42.34 1.21
N LEU A 13 -50.13 42.47 0.65
CA LEU A 13 -50.73 41.49 -0.26
C LEU A 13 -50.00 41.39 -1.61
N ILE A 14 -49.54 42.52 -2.15
CA ILE A 14 -48.75 42.55 -3.41
C ILE A 14 -47.36 41.91 -3.19
N GLY A 15 -46.74 42.12 -2.02
CA GLY A 15 -45.49 41.46 -1.64
C GLY A 15 -45.63 39.94 -1.47
N PHE A 16 -46.78 39.46 -0.98
CA PHE A 16 -47.05 38.03 -0.83
C PHE A 16 -47.27 37.31 -2.17
N LEU A 17 -47.80 38.01 -3.18
CA LEU A 17 -48.04 37.45 -4.52
C LEU A 17 -46.79 37.40 -5.40
N GLY A 18 -45.79 38.25 -5.14
CA GLY A 18 -44.55 38.32 -5.92
C GLY A 18 -43.34 37.60 -5.32
N GLY A 19 -43.46 37.03 -4.12
CA GLY A 19 -42.33 36.48 -3.36
C GLY A 19 -42.12 34.96 -3.47
N GLN A 20 -42.97 34.25 -4.21
CA GLN A 20 -42.87 32.80 -4.35
C GLN A 20 -42.51 32.48 -5.80
N GLU A 21 -41.27 32.04 -6.05
CA GLU A 21 -40.93 31.48 -7.36
C GLU A 21 -41.84 30.29 -7.62
N GLN A 22 -42.64 30.41 -8.68
CA GLN A 22 -43.67 29.46 -9.00
C GLN A 22 -42.99 28.32 -9.77
N TYR A 23 -42.58 27.28 -9.06
CA TYR A 23 -42.07 26.06 -9.69
C TYR A 23 -43.21 25.37 -10.45
N TYR A 24 -43.23 25.52 -11.76
CA TYR A 24 -44.33 25.01 -12.60
C TYR A 24 -44.21 23.52 -12.88
N SER A 25 -42.99 22.98 -12.85
CA SER A 25 -42.75 21.57 -13.10
C SER A 25 -41.55 21.01 -12.31
N LYS A 26 -41.53 19.68 -12.18
CA LYS A 26 -40.38 18.95 -11.62
C LYS A 26 -39.10 19.20 -12.42
N ASP A 27 -39.22 19.50 -13.71
CA ASP A 27 -38.08 19.72 -14.59
C ASP A 27 -37.44 21.11 -14.40
N ASP A 28 -38.23 22.12 -14.04
CA ASP A 28 -37.71 23.46 -13.69
C ASP A 28 -36.86 23.39 -12.42
N ILE A 29 -37.34 22.69 -11.38
CA ILE A 29 -36.59 22.44 -10.14
C ILE A 29 -35.31 21.67 -10.46
N ARG A 30 -35.40 20.61 -11.28
CA ARG A 30 -34.23 19.80 -11.65
C ARG A 30 -33.17 20.63 -12.35
N THR A 31 -33.56 21.55 -13.22
CA THR A 31 -32.63 22.38 -14.00
C THR A 31 -31.94 23.41 -13.12
N GLU A 32 -32.67 24.12 -12.26
CA GLU A 32 -32.06 25.07 -11.31
C GLU A 32 -31.13 24.37 -10.32
N TRP A 33 -31.57 23.23 -9.78
CA TRP A 33 -30.78 22.47 -8.81
C TRP A 33 -29.60 21.74 -9.45
N ALA A 34 -29.60 21.53 -10.76
CA ALA A 34 -28.49 20.90 -11.46
C ALA A 34 -27.20 21.73 -11.27
N ASP A 35 -27.28 23.05 -11.44
CA ASP A 35 -26.13 23.96 -11.26
C ASP A 35 -25.64 24.00 -9.82
N TYR A 36 -26.55 24.03 -8.84
CA TYR A 36 -26.17 23.94 -7.42
C TYR A 36 -25.51 22.59 -7.09
N SER A 37 -26.00 21.50 -7.69
CA SER A 37 -25.47 20.16 -7.46
C SER A 37 -24.10 19.94 -8.12
N SER A 38 -23.86 20.50 -9.31
CA SER A 38 -22.57 20.45 -10.00
C SER A 38 -21.52 21.29 -9.27
N TYR A 39 -21.87 22.49 -8.80
CA TYR A 39 -20.98 23.30 -7.97
C TYR A 39 -20.56 22.56 -6.69
N GLN A 40 -21.53 21.98 -5.97
CA GLN A 40 -21.24 21.22 -4.74
C GLN A 40 -20.40 19.96 -4.99
N ARG A 41 -20.61 19.30 -6.13
CA ARG A 41 -19.80 18.16 -6.58
C ARG A 41 -18.33 18.59 -6.76
N ASP A 42 -18.10 19.65 -7.50
CA ASP A 42 -16.75 20.11 -7.86
C ASP A 42 -16.00 20.68 -6.64
N GLU A 43 -16.71 21.39 -5.75
CA GLU A 43 -16.16 21.83 -4.46
C GLU A 43 -15.73 20.63 -3.58
N LEU A 44 -16.55 19.56 -3.53
CA LEU A 44 -16.20 18.37 -2.77
C LEU A 44 -14.93 17.71 -3.31
N ILE A 45 -14.78 17.60 -4.63
CA ILE A 45 -13.55 17.08 -5.26
C ILE A 45 -12.35 17.97 -4.94
N THR A 46 -12.51 19.28 -5.09
CA THR A 46 -11.45 20.26 -4.78
C THR A 46 -11.00 20.14 -3.33
N PHE A 47 -11.94 19.99 -2.40
CA PHE A 47 -11.66 19.80 -0.99
C PHE A 47 -10.95 18.46 -0.71
N CYS A 48 -11.37 17.37 -1.36
CA CYS A 48 -10.68 16.09 -1.23
C CYS A 48 -9.22 16.18 -1.70
N ASN A 49 -8.98 16.82 -2.84
CA ASN A 49 -7.63 17.01 -3.39
C ASN A 49 -6.76 17.86 -2.44
N PHE A 50 -7.31 18.95 -1.91
CA PHE A 50 -6.62 19.76 -0.90
C PHE A 50 -6.22 18.91 0.32
N LEU A 51 -7.14 18.11 0.87
CA LEU A 51 -6.84 17.24 2.01
C LEU A 51 -5.74 16.22 1.69
N PHE A 52 -5.79 15.62 0.50
CA PHE A 52 -4.78 14.67 0.05
C PHE A 52 -3.39 15.32 -0.07
N GLU A 53 -3.30 16.50 -0.69
CA GLU A 53 -2.06 17.27 -0.84
C GLU A 53 -1.47 17.72 0.51
N LYS A 54 -2.33 17.99 1.50
CA LYS A 54 -1.92 18.29 2.88
C LYS A 54 -1.59 17.05 3.71
N ASN A 55 -1.53 15.87 3.11
CA ASN A 55 -1.27 14.58 3.76
C ASN A 55 -2.32 14.21 4.83
N HIS A 56 -3.52 14.79 4.77
CA HIS A 56 -4.64 14.44 5.64
C HIS A 56 -5.44 13.28 5.04
N TYR A 57 -4.76 12.15 4.82
CA TYR A 57 -5.30 11.02 4.06
C TYR A 57 -6.56 10.41 4.66
N ASP A 58 -6.65 10.28 5.99
CA ASP A 58 -7.86 9.74 6.66
C ASP A 58 -9.08 10.65 6.45
N ARG A 59 -8.88 11.97 6.44
CA ARG A 59 -9.94 12.94 6.17
C ARG A 59 -10.31 12.96 4.70
N ALA A 60 -9.32 12.89 3.81
CA ALA A 60 -9.56 12.80 2.37
C ALA A 60 -10.38 11.54 2.06
N LEU A 61 -9.99 10.40 2.65
CA LEU A 61 -10.69 9.13 2.53
C LEU A 61 -12.17 9.23 2.91
N LEU A 62 -12.49 9.85 4.06
CA LEU A 62 -13.88 10.05 4.48
C LEU A 62 -14.68 10.87 3.46
N ASN A 63 -14.08 11.93 2.91
CA ASN A 63 -14.74 12.79 1.92
C ASN A 63 -14.88 12.11 0.55
N TYR A 64 -13.92 11.28 0.14
CA TYR A 64 -14.05 10.46 -1.06
C TYR A 64 -15.20 9.43 -0.95
N PHE A 65 -15.38 8.79 0.22
CA PHE A 65 -16.55 7.95 0.44
C PHE A 65 -17.85 8.74 0.41
N GLN A 66 -17.86 9.93 0.98
CA GLN A 66 -19.02 10.83 0.90
C GLN A 66 -19.35 11.20 -0.55
N PHE A 67 -18.33 11.43 -1.39
CA PHE A 67 -18.51 11.68 -2.82
C PHE A 67 -19.22 10.50 -3.50
N LEU A 68 -18.71 9.28 -3.33
CA LEU A 68 -19.31 8.07 -3.92
C LEU A 68 -20.75 7.83 -3.44
N TYR A 69 -21.04 8.13 -2.18
CA TYR A 69 -22.40 8.01 -1.64
C TYR A 69 -23.36 9.03 -2.24
N ARG A 70 -22.90 10.28 -2.44
CA ARG A 70 -23.73 11.39 -2.88
C ARG A 70 -23.91 11.45 -4.40
N PHE A 71 -22.91 11.00 -5.16
CA PHE A 71 -22.86 11.04 -6.61
C PHE A 71 -22.57 9.63 -7.18
N PRO A 72 -23.48 8.66 -7.00
CA PRO A 72 -23.29 7.30 -7.52
C PRO A 72 -23.34 7.28 -9.05
N GLY A 73 -22.44 6.54 -9.69
CA GLY A 73 -22.39 6.43 -11.16
C GLY A 73 -21.80 7.66 -11.86
N ASP A 74 -21.19 8.57 -11.11
CA ASP A 74 -20.51 9.74 -11.65
C ASP A 74 -19.30 9.33 -12.51
N GLU A 75 -18.98 10.11 -13.55
CA GLU A 75 -17.83 9.87 -14.44
C GLU A 75 -16.49 9.77 -13.69
N LEU A 76 -16.36 10.43 -12.53
CA LEU A 76 -15.16 10.40 -11.70
C LEU A 76 -15.12 9.18 -10.77
N GLU A 77 -16.13 8.32 -10.73
CA GLU A 77 -16.20 7.20 -9.80
C GLU A 77 -14.92 6.34 -9.81
N SER A 78 -14.40 6.01 -11.00
CA SER A 78 -13.12 5.29 -11.14
C SER A 78 -11.92 6.08 -10.57
N THR A 79 -11.87 7.39 -10.83
CA THR A 79 -10.86 8.29 -10.25
C THR A 79 -10.95 8.33 -8.73
N ILE A 80 -12.15 8.33 -8.17
CA ILE A 80 -12.36 8.37 -6.73
C ILE A 80 -11.96 7.06 -6.08
N TYR A 81 -12.30 5.90 -6.67
CA TYR A 81 -11.77 4.62 -6.20
C TYR A 81 -10.24 4.57 -6.24
N TYR A 82 -9.62 5.09 -7.30
CA TYR A 82 -8.16 5.20 -7.36
C TYR A 82 -7.61 6.07 -6.22
N GLN A 83 -8.19 7.24 -5.96
CA GLN A 83 -7.74 8.12 -4.87
C GLN A 83 -7.94 7.50 -3.48
N ILE A 84 -9.02 6.74 -3.28
CA ILE A 84 -9.23 5.94 -2.07
C ILE A 84 -8.10 4.91 -1.91
N GLY A 85 -7.75 4.19 -2.98
CA GLY A 85 -6.62 3.26 -3.00
C GLY A 85 -5.31 3.95 -2.61
N ARG A 86 -5.05 5.14 -3.17
CA ARG A 86 -3.89 5.97 -2.84
C ARG A 86 -3.87 6.40 -1.38
N CYS A 87 -5.01 6.75 -0.79
CA CYS A 87 -5.11 7.07 0.64
C CYS A 87 -4.75 5.86 1.51
N TYR A 88 -5.24 4.67 1.18
CA TYR A 88 -4.89 3.45 1.91
C TYR A 88 -3.41 3.08 1.77
N GLU A 89 -2.83 3.27 0.59
CA GLU A 89 -1.40 3.07 0.37
C GLU A 89 -0.58 4.02 1.25
N LYS A 90 -0.95 5.30 1.30
CA LYS A 90 -0.27 6.32 2.12
C LYS A 90 -0.44 6.13 3.63
N THR A 91 -1.48 5.44 4.05
CA THR A 91 -1.74 5.09 5.47
C THR A 91 -1.24 3.69 5.84
N LEU A 92 -0.40 3.07 4.99
CA LEU A 92 0.21 1.75 5.21
C LEU A 92 -0.81 0.60 5.33
N ASN A 93 -1.92 0.69 4.60
CA ASN A 93 -2.96 -0.33 4.52
C ASN A 93 -2.99 -0.98 3.11
N PRO A 94 -1.95 -1.72 2.70
CA PRO A 94 -1.80 -2.20 1.32
C PRO A 94 -2.92 -3.14 0.89
N LYS A 95 -3.46 -3.96 1.79
CA LYS A 95 -4.57 -4.88 1.49
C LYS A 95 -5.82 -4.12 1.02
N LEU A 96 -6.18 -3.03 1.71
CA LEU A 96 -7.32 -2.21 1.31
C LEU A 96 -7.00 -1.43 0.03
N ALA A 97 -5.78 -0.91 -0.12
CA ALA A 97 -5.36 -0.24 -1.34
C ALA A 97 -5.54 -1.15 -2.58
N ILE A 98 -5.09 -2.41 -2.51
CA ILE A 98 -5.27 -3.42 -3.57
C ILE A 98 -6.75 -3.63 -3.89
N VAL A 99 -7.63 -3.72 -2.90
CA VAL A 99 -9.08 -3.88 -3.11
C VAL A 99 -9.65 -2.71 -3.91
N TYR A 100 -9.27 -1.47 -3.59
CA TYR A 100 -9.77 -0.30 -4.30
C TYR A 100 -9.15 -0.13 -5.69
N TYR A 101 -7.88 -0.45 -5.87
CA TYR A 101 -7.31 -0.54 -7.22
C TYR A 101 -7.99 -1.62 -8.05
N GLN A 102 -8.32 -2.78 -7.47
CA GLN A 102 -9.07 -3.82 -8.19
C GLN A 102 -10.44 -3.31 -8.65
N ARG A 103 -11.16 -2.51 -7.86
CA ARG A 103 -12.43 -1.91 -8.31
C ARG A 103 -12.24 -1.03 -9.54
N VAL A 104 -11.17 -0.26 -9.61
CA VAL A 104 -10.84 0.52 -10.82
C VAL A 104 -10.64 -0.40 -12.02
N LEU A 105 -9.97 -1.54 -11.83
CA LEU A 105 -9.72 -2.50 -12.90
C LEU A 105 -10.97 -3.29 -13.32
N ASP A 106 -11.94 -3.46 -12.44
CA ASP A 106 -13.18 -4.20 -12.72
C ASP A 106 -14.19 -3.36 -13.52
N TYR A 107 -14.24 -2.04 -13.28
CA TYR A 107 -15.27 -1.16 -13.82
C TYR A 107 -14.76 0.00 -14.69
N GLY A 108 -13.45 0.24 -14.70
CA GLY A 108 -12.83 1.34 -15.43
C GLY A 108 -12.59 1.05 -16.90
N ASP A 109 -12.36 2.12 -17.67
CA ASP A 109 -11.91 2.04 -19.06
C ASP A 109 -10.43 1.62 -19.11
N LEU A 110 -10.13 0.53 -19.85
CA LEU A 110 -8.79 -0.04 -19.98
C LEU A 110 -7.78 0.95 -20.57
N GLU A 111 -8.23 1.88 -21.42
CA GLU A 111 -7.34 2.88 -22.02
C GLU A 111 -7.11 4.09 -21.13
N SER A 112 -7.90 4.25 -20.07
CA SER A 112 -7.79 5.40 -19.18
C SER A 112 -6.47 5.40 -18.41
N ILE A 113 -5.95 6.60 -18.17
CA ILE A 113 -4.74 6.83 -17.37
C ILE A 113 -4.94 6.29 -15.96
N VAL A 114 -6.15 6.43 -15.40
CA VAL A 114 -6.52 5.99 -14.05
C VAL A 114 -6.45 4.47 -13.95
N PHE A 115 -6.93 3.74 -14.96
CA PHE A 115 -6.83 2.28 -15.00
C PHE A 115 -5.38 1.82 -15.02
N LYS A 116 -4.56 2.39 -15.91
CA LYS A 116 -3.12 2.07 -16.01
C LYS A 116 -2.40 2.36 -14.69
N ALA A 117 -2.63 3.54 -14.11
CA ALA A 117 -2.06 3.93 -12.83
C ALA A 117 -2.47 2.99 -11.68
N ALA A 118 -3.76 2.64 -11.57
CA ALA A 118 -4.25 1.69 -10.57
C ALA A 118 -3.60 0.31 -10.73
N ASN A 119 -3.44 -0.15 -11.97
CA ASN A 119 -2.78 -1.42 -12.25
C ASN A 119 -1.32 -1.40 -11.81
N TYR A 120 -0.56 -0.34 -12.13
CA TYR A 120 0.84 -0.22 -11.73
C TYR A 120 0.99 -0.15 -10.20
N HIS A 121 0.18 0.65 -9.51
CA HIS A 121 0.21 0.71 -8.05
C HIS A 121 -0.13 -0.65 -7.43
N LYS A 122 -1.12 -1.36 -7.98
CA LYS A 122 -1.46 -2.71 -7.52
C LYS A 122 -0.30 -3.69 -7.72
N MET A 123 0.35 -3.69 -8.88
CA MET A 123 1.53 -4.55 -9.15
C MET A 123 2.70 -4.22 -8.22
N TYR A 124 2.94 -2.93 -7.98
CA TYR A 124 3.93 -2.48 -7.00
C TYR A 124 3.64 -3.02 -5.60
N LEU A 125 2.38 -2.96 -5.14
CA LEU A 125 1.98 -3.48 -3.83
C LEU A 125 2.18 -4.99 -3.72
N HIS A 126 1.87 -5.76 -4.76
CA HIS A 126 2.19 -7.19 -4.80
C HIS A 126 3.71 -7.44 -4.74
N LEU A 127 4.52 -6.61 -5.40
CA LEU A 127 5.98 -6.76 -5.44
C LEU A 127 6.62 -6.53 -4.06
N ILE A 128 6.23 -5.45 -3.38
CA ILE A 128 6.74 -5.19 -2.03
C ILE A 128 6.17 -6.15 -0.99
N GLY A 129 5.00 -6.75 -1.26
CA GLY A 129 4.39 -7.81 -0.48
C GLY A 129 4.99 -9.21 -0.69
N ASP A 130 6.00 -9.33 -1.56
CA ASP A 130 6.63 -10.61 -1.94
C ASP A 130 5.66 -11.62 -2.59
N GLU A 131 4.59 -11.12 -3.21
CA GLU A 131 3.59 -11.92 -3.92
C GLU A 131 4.02 -12.12 -5.40
N ASN A 132 5.27 -12.52 -5.60
CA ASN A 132 5.95 -12.55 -6.92
C ASN A 132 5.19 -13.37 -7.96
N ARG A 133 4.62 -14.51 -7.54
CA ARG A 133 3.81 -15.38 -8.40
C ARG A 133 2.64 -14.63 -9.05
N ILE A 134 1.96 -13.76 -8.30
CA ILE A 134 0.83 -12.98 -8.82
C ILE A 134 1.32 -12.06 -9.96
N ILE A 135 2.49 -11.44 -9.79
CA ILE A 135 3.07 -10.55 -10.81
C ILE A 135 3.41 -11.37 -12.06
N LEU A 136 4.12 -12.48 -11.90
CA LEU A 136 4.51 -13.34 -13.01
C LEU A 136 3.29 -13.84 -13.81
N ASP A 137 2.24 -14.28 -13.11
CA ASP A 137 1.00 -14.75 -13.72
C ASP A 137 0.26 -13.62 -14.46
N ARG A 138 0.19 -12.41 -13.87
CA ARG A 138 -0.54 -11.27 -14.44
C ARG A 138 0.17 -10.57 -15.58
N THR A 139 1.50 -10.69 -15.67
CA THR A 139 2.35 -9.98 -16.63
C THR A 139 2.91 -10.91 -17.72
N GLN A 140 2.45 -12.16 -17.81
CA GLN A 140 3.03 -13.16 -18.71
C GLN A 140 3.02 -12.74 -20.20
N LEU A 141 1.96 -12.07 -20.65
CA LEU A 141 1.72 -11.71 -22.06
C LEU A 141 1.63 -10.19 -22.26
N THR A 142 2.17 -9.42 -21.34
CA THR A 142 2.12 -7.95 -21.44
C THR A 142 3.19 -7.42 -22.38
N GLU A 143 2.80 -6.42 -23.17
CA GLU A 143 3.72 -5.61 -23.97
C GLU A 143 3.99 -4.24 -23.30
N ASP A 144 3.36 -3.97 -22.16
CA ASP A 144 3.57 -2.73 -21.41
C ASP A 144 4.95 -2.74 -20.73
N PRO A 145 5.85 -1.78 -21.04
CA PRO A 145 7.20 -1.77 -20.50
C PRO A 145 7.25 -1.60 -18.98
N TYR A 146 6.30 -0.89 -18.36
CA TYR A 146 6.25 -0.76 -16.90
C TYR A 146 5.89 -2.10 -16.24
N LEU A 147 4.96 -2.85 -16.84
CA LEU A 147 4.61 -4.19 -16.35
C LEU A 147 5.75 -5.19 -16.54
N LEU A 148 6.54 -5.07 -17.61
CA LEU A 148 7.76 -5.86 -17.78
C LEU A 148 8.80 -5.54 -16.69
N VAL A 149 8.97 -4.28 -16.29
CA VAL A 149 9.86 -3.92 -15.17
C VAL A 149 9.42 -4.62 -13.88
N PHE A 150 8.13 -4.61 -13.53
CA PHE A 150 7.62 -5.35 -12.36
C PHE A 150 7.91 -6.86 -12.46
N ARG A 151 7.74 -7.45 -13.64
CA ARG A 151 8.06 -8.85 -13.90
C ARG A 151 9.55 -9.16 -13.76
N GLY A 152 10.43 -8.29 -14.26
CA GLY A 152 11.87 -8.41 -14.11
C GLY A 152 12.30 -8.40 -12.64
N TYR A 153 11.73 -7.51 -11.82
CA TYR A 153 11.96 -7.52 -10.37
C TYR A 153 11.42 -8.78 -9.68
N ALA A 154 10.27 -9.31 -10.12
CA ALA A 154 9.76 -10.57 -9.60
C ALA A 154 10.73 -11.73 -9.89
N PHE A 155 11.32 -11.79 -11.08
CA PHE A 155 12.36 -12.77 -11.40
C PHE A 155 13.64 -12.61 -10.57
N ILE A 156 14.07 -11.37 -10.28
CA ILE A 156 15.18 -11.13 -9.35
C ILE A 156 14.88 -11.75 -7.97
N ARG A 157 13.65 -11.57 -7.46
CA ARG A 157 13.25 -12.13 -6.15
C ARG A 157 13.22 -13.66 -6.15
N GLU A 158 12.87 -14.27 -7.27
CA GLU A 158 12.93 -15.73 -7.48
C GLU A 158 14.35 -16.24 -7.83
N LEU A 159 15.36 -15.36 -7.86
CA LEU A 159 16.74 -15.66 -8.25
C LEU A 159 16.88 -16.21 -9.69
N ASP A 160 15.91 -15.95 -10.56
CA ASP A 160 15.96 -16.27 -11.99
C ASP A 160 16.59 -15.11 -12.76
N TRP A 161 17.91 -15.00 -12.63
CA TRP A 161 18.73 -13.94 -13.22
C TRP A 161 18.59 -13.85 -14.75
N LYS A 162 18.47 -15.00 -15.42
CA LYS A 162 18.37 -15.05 -16.88
C LYS A 162 17.03 -14.49 -17.36
N SER A 163 15.93 -14.91 -16.74
CA SER A 163 14.60 -14.39 -17.07
C SER A 163 14.48 -12.91 -16.70
N ALA A 164 15.08 -12.49 -15.59
CA ALA A 164 15.14 -11.07 -15.20
C ALA A 164 15.85 -10.23 -16.27
N GLN A 165 17.06 -10.62 -16.69
CA GLN A 165 17.84 -9.90 -17.70
C GLN A 165 17.07 -9.77 -19.03
N LEU A 166 16.52 -10.88 -19.54
CA LEU A 166 15.74 -10.87 -20.78
C LEU A 166 14.50 -9.97 -20.67
N THR A 167 13.84 -9.97 -19.51
CA THR A 167 12.65 -9.15 -19.28
C THR A 167 12.99 -7.66 -19.21
N PHE A 168 14.09 -7.29 -18.54
CA PHE A 168 14.54 -5.90 -18.49
C PHE A 168 15.00 -5.40 -19.87
N LEU A 169 15.70 -6.22 -20.65
CA LEU A 169 16.07 -5.87 -22.03
C LEU A 169 14.83 -5.64 -22.90
N SER A 170 13.84 -6.51 -22.77
CA SER A 170 12.54 -6.38 -23.44
C SER A 170 11.80 -5.10 -23.03
N ALA A 171 11.89 -4.69 -21.75
CA ALA A 171 11.30 -3.46 -21.25
C ALA A 171 12.02 -2.22 -21.79
N GLU A 172 13.36 -2.22 -21.77
CA GLU A 172 14.21 -1.16 -22.29
C GLU A 172 13.92 -0.88 -23.78
N GLU A 173 13.88 -1.94 -24.60
CA GLU A 173 13.58 -1.85 -26.04
C GLU A 173 12.21 -1.18 -26.28
N ARG A 174 11.20 -1.53 -25.47
CA ARG A 174 9.84 -0.98 -25.57
C ARG A 174 9.74 0.46 -25.08
N PHE A 175 10.53 0.85 -24.09
CA PHE A 175 10.61 2.25 -23.69
C PHE A 175 11.21 3.11 -24.80
N GLY A 176 12.27 2.62 -25.46
CA GLY A 176 12.90 3.29 -26.61
C GLY A 176 13.47 4.68 -26.30
N GLN A 177 13.70 5.01 -25.03
CA GLN A 177 14.21 6.31 -24.58
C GLN A 177 15.42 6.13 -23.67
N GLU A 178 16.44 6.97 -23.88
CA GLU A 178 17.70 6.97 -23.11
C GLU A 178 17.48 7.08 -21.59
N TYR A 179 16.45 7.82 -21.17
CA TYR A 179 16.10 7.96 -19.76
C TYR A 179 15.89 6.61 -19.07
N TYR A 180 15.16 5.68 -19.69
CA TYR A 180 14.87 4.37 -19.10
C TYR A 180 16.06 3.42 -19.22
N SER A 181 16.83 3.50 -20.30
CA SER A 181 18.11 2.79 -20.40
C SER A 181 19.03 3.12 -19.23
N ASN A 182 19.18 4.41 -18.89
CA ASN A 182 20.00 4.84 -17.76
C ASN A 182 19.49 4.33 -16.41
N LEU A 183 18.18 4.08 -16.26
CA LEU A 183 17.60 3.49 -15.05
C LEU A 183 17.81 1.98 -14.97
N LEU A 184 17.84 1.29 -16.12
CA LEU A 184 17.93 -0.17 -16.18
C LEU A 184 19.38 -0.68 -16.23
N ASN A 185 20.32 0.10 -16.79
CA ASN A 185 21.73 -0.26 -16.91
C ASN A 185 22.37 -0.79 -15.60
N PRO A 186 22.18 -0.14 -14.43
CA PRO A 186 22.73 -0.67 -13.18
C PRO A 186 22.17 -2.04 -12.78
N LEU A 187 20.92 -2.36 -13.20
CA LEU A 187 20.33 -3.67 -12.96
C LEU A 187 21.00 -4.75 -13.81
N PHE A 188 21.35 -4.43 -15.06
CA PHE A 188 22.10 -5.35 -15.92
C PHE A 188 23.48 -5.66 -15.36
N GLU A 189 24.24 -4.62 -14.99
CA GLU A 189 25.56 -4.77 -14.35
C GLU A 189 25.47 -5.64 -13.09
N TYR A 190 24.45 -5.40 -12.26
CA TYR A 190 24.22 -6.21 -11.07
C TYR A 190 23.93 -7.68 -11.42
N ILE A 191 23.00 -7.94 -12.33
CA ILE A 191 22.62 -9.30 -12.75
C ILE A 191 23.81 -10.04 -13.38
N GLU A 192 24.61 -9.36 -14.20
CA GLU A 192 25.79 -9.92 -14.86
C GLU A 192 26.94 -10.21 -13.89
N SER A 193 27.01 -9.50 -12.76
CA SER A 193 27.98 -9.78 -11.71
C SER A 193 27.63 -11.01 -10.85
N VAL A 194 26.38 -11.50 -10.89
CA VAL A 194 25.91 -12.59 -10.02
C VAL A 194 26.71 -13.89 -10.20
N PRO A 195 27.03 -14.36 -11.42
CA PRO A 195 27.85 -15.56 -11.62
C PRO A 195 29.25 -15.46 -10.99
N ASP A 196 29.80 -14.26 -10.85
CA ASP A 196 31.13 -14.03 -10.26
C ASP A 196 31.11 -14.03 -8.73
N ILE A 197 29.92 -14.02 -8.12
CA ILE A 197 29.78 -14.09 -6.67
C ILE A 197 30.26 -15.46 -6.21
N PRO A 198 31.28 -15.54 -5.32
CA PRO A 198 31.83 -16.81 -4.88
C PRO A 198 30.76 -17.63 -4.19
N GLN A 199 30.33 -18.69 -4.87
CA GLN A 199 29.39 -19.64 -4.29
C GLN A 199 30.07 -20.40 -3.15
N LYS A 200 29.42 -20.39 -2.01
CA LYS A 200 29.86 -21.11 -0.83
C LYS A 200 29.50 -22.58 -1.03
N ASP A 201 30.51 -23.45 -1.00
CA ASP A 201 30.34 -24.88 -1.16
C ASP A 201 29.47 -25.50 -0.05
N GLU A 202 28.52 -26.33 -0.45
CA GLU A 202 27.55 -26.97 0.44
C GLU A 202 28.24 -27.93 1.43
N ARG A 203 29.27 -28.66 0.98
CA ARG A 203 29.97 -29.63 1.83
C ARG A 203 30.75 -28.93 2.94
N THR A 204 31.42 -27.83 2.62
CA THR A 204 32.11 -26.99 3.61
C THR A 204 31.13 -26.30 4.55
N SER A 205 29.95 -25.89 4.08
CA SER A 205 28.87 -25.43 4.96
C SER A 205 28.41 -26.51 5.93
N LEU A 206 28.20 -27.73 5.44
CA LEU A 206 27.79 -28.89 6.24
C LEU A 206 28.86 -29.26 7.27
N LEU A 207 30.14 -29.25 6.89
CA LEU A 207 31.25 -29.44 7.83
C LEU A 207 31.32 -28.31 8.87
N ALA A 208 31.09 -27.07 8.47
CA ALA A 208 31.05 -25.93 9.38
C ALA A 208 29.89 -26.03 10.37
N SER A 209 28.77 -26.66 10.01
CA SER A 209 27.60 -26.85 10.87
C SER A 209 27.82 -27.83 12.04
N ILE A 210 28.87 -28.67 11.98
CA ILE A 210 29.21 -29.63 13.04
C ILE A 210 29.52 -28.91 14.36
N PHE A 211 30.10 -27.72 14.27
CA PHE A 211 30.37 -26.89 15.44
C PHE A 211 29.24 -25.86 15.59
N PRO A 212 28.66 -25.69 16.79
CA PRO A 212 27.70 -24.60 17.04
C PRO A 212 28.30 -23.28 16.55
N GLY A 213 27.56 -22.44 15.83
CA GLY A 213 28.08 -21.17 15.30
C GLY A 213 29.13 -21.27 14.18
N GLY A 214 29.60 -22.46 13.80
CA GLY A 214 30.57 -22.65 12.71
C GLY A 214 30.00 -22.30 11.33
N GLY A 215 28.72 -22.58 11.09
CA GLY A 215 28.01 -22.14 9.88
C GLY A 215 27.96 -20.60 9.74
N GLU A 216 27.75 -19.88 10.84
CA GLU A 216 27.79 -18.40 10.86
C GLU A 216 29.22 -17.88 10.61
N GLY A 217 30.24 -18.53 11.18
CA GLY A 217 31.65 -18.24 10.90
C GLY A 217 32.00 -18.44 9.42
N TYR A 218 31.48 -19.50 8.79
CA TYR A 218 31.66 -19.76 7.36
C TYR A 218 31.02 -18.70 6.45
N LEU A 219 29.90 -18.13 6.88
CA LEU A 219 29.25 -16.96 6.29
C LEU A 219 29.92 -15.62 6.67
N ARG A 220 31.08 -15.66 7.35
CA ARG A 220 31.84 -14.49 7.85
C ARG A 220 31.07 -13.63 8.88
N LYS A 221 30.04 -14.19 9.52
CA LYS A 221 29.26 -13.56 10.61
C LYS A 221 29.83 -13.97 11.98
N TRP A 222 31.07 -13.60 12.24
CA TRP A 222 31.82 -14.03 13.44
C TRP A 222 31.15 -13.65 14.77
N SER A 223 30.54 -12.46 14.87
CA SER A 223 29.86 -12.01 16.08
C SER A 223 28.67 -12.90 16.44
N SER A 224 27.88 -13.29 15.44
CA SER A 224 26.75 -14.21 15.59
C SER A 224 27.23 -15.63 15.89
N GLY A 225 28.28 -16.10 15.19
CA GLY A 225 28.88 -17.42 15.43
C GLY A 225 29.42 -17.59 16.85
N ILE A 226 30.15 -16.58 17.37
CA ILE A 226 30.65 -16.58 18.76
C ILE A 226 29.49 -16.57 19.76
N GLY A 227 28.41 -15.84 19.47
CA GLY A 227 27.21 -15.83 20.32
C GLY A 227 26.57 -17.22 20.45
N VAL A 228 26.39 -17.92 19.32
CA VAL A 228 25.84 -19.28 19.29
C VAL A 228 26.76 -20.26 20.04
N LEU A 229 28.08 -20.22 19.79
CA LEU A 229 29.05 -21.04 20.52
C LEU A 229 28.99 -20.82 22.03
N SER A 230 29.02 -19.55 22.45
CA SER A 230 28.96 -19.18 23.86
C SER A 230 27.66 -19.68 24.52
N SER A 231 26.53 -19.51 23.84
CA SER A 231 25.24 -19.99 24.34
C SER A 231 25.22 -21.51 24.54
N MET A 232 25.81 -22.27 23.61
CA MET A 232 25.90 -23.73 23.71
C MET A 232 26.82 -24.16 24.86
N ILE A 233 27.95 -23.49 25.06
CA ILE A 233 28.86 -23.77 26.17
C ILE A 233 28.16 -23.51 27.51
N ILE A 234 27.41 -22.42 27.61
CA ILE A 234 26.63 -22.09 28.81
C ILE A 234 25.56 -23.18 29.06
N LEU A 235 24.75 -23.51 28.04
CA LEU A 235 23.71 -24.54 28.14
C LEU A 235 24.27 -25.92 28.53
N THR A 236 25.39 -26.32 27.92
CA THR A 236 26.03 -27.61 28.24
C THR A 236 26.74 -27.61 29.59
N GLY A 237 27.27 -26.47 30.03
CA GLY A 237 27.83 -26.30 31.37
C GLY A 237 26.80 -26.35 32.50
N PHE A 238 25.51 -26.08 32.20
CA PHE A 238 24.40 -26.21 33.13
C PHE A 238 23.71 -27.59 33.08
N LEU A 239 24.09 -28.49 32.17
CA LEU A 239 23.59 -29.87 32.17
C LEU A 239 24.29 -30.67 33.28
N PRO A 240 23.55 -31.25 34.25
CA PRO A 240 24.17 -32.07 35.29
C PRO A 240 24.74 -33.35 34.67
N SER A 241 26.02 -33.63 34.93
CA SER A 241 26.66 -34.90 34.54
C SER A 241 25.99 -36.05 35.29
N SER A 242 25.16 -36.83 34.59
CA SER A 242 24.46 -37.98 35.17
C SER A 242 25.44 -39.10 35.50
N SER A 243 25.97 -39.11 36.72
CA SER A 243 26.53 -40.30 37.35
C SER A 243 26.13 -40.34 38.83
N SER A 244 24.85 -40.64 39.08
CA SER A 244 24.30 -41.35 40.27
C SER A 244 22.77 -41.32 40.25
N PRO A 245 22.06 -42.42 40.58
CA PRO A 245 20.61 -42.44 40.60
C PRO A 245 20.11 -41.92 41.95
N SER A 246 19.80 -40.64 42.03
CA SER A 246 18.96 -40.13 43.11
C SER A 246 17.92 -39.20 42.53
N SER A 247 16.70 -39.73 42.48
CA SER A 247 15.46 -39.04 42.21
C SER A 247 15.35 -37.76 43.03
N ASN A 248 15.54 -36.61 42.38
CA ASN A 248 14.89 -35.37 42.77
C ASN A 248 14.47 -34.66 41.49
N LEU A 249 13.17 -34.78 41.22
CA LEU A 249 12.45 -34.13 40.14
C LEU A 249 12.73 -32.62 40.18
N LEU A 250 13.53 -32.13 39.23
CA LEU A 250 13.50 -30.72 38.87
C LEU A 250 12.19 -30.47 38.13
N SER A 251 11.20 -30.01 38.90
CA SER A 251 9.94 -29.49 38.40
C SER A 251 10.21 -28.28 37.50
N PHE A 252 10.18 -28.48 36.18
CA PHE A 252 9.99 -27.41 35.21
C PHE A 252 8.55 -26.90 35.32
N LYS A 253 8.29 -26.11 36.36
CA LYS A 253 7.12 -25.25 36.44
C LYS A 253 7.63 -23.83 36.42
N ASN A 254 7.75 -23.31 35.21
CA ASN A 254 7.52 -21.93 34.78
C ASN A 254 8.03 -21.81 33.34
N SER A 255 7.13 -22.01 32.38
CA SER A 255 7.32 -21.56 31.02
C SER A 255 7.56 -20.05 31.05
N VAL A 256 8.71 -19.60 30.56
CA VAL A 256 8.96 -18.20 30.22
C VAL A 256 8.14 -17.88 28.97
N LEU A 257 6.83 -17.74 29.18
CA LEU A 257 5.90 -16.99 28.34
C LEU A 257 5.56 -15.77 29.18
N ASP A 258 6.39 -14.73 29.06
CA ASP A 258 6.03 -13.32 29.26
C ASP A 258 7.29 -12.47 29.08
N TYR A 259 7.72 -12.32 27.82
CA TYR A 259 8.47 -11.14 27.42
C TYR A 259 7.51 -10.23 26.64
N ILE A 260 6.77 -9.43 27.39
CA ILE A 260 6.08 -8.26 26.86
C ILE A 260 7.11 -7.12 26.91
N PRO A 261 7.53 -6.54 25.77
CA PRO A 261 8.40 -5.38 25.81
C PRO A 261 7.62 -4.19 26.36
N THR A 262 7.91 -3.79 27.59
CA THR A 262 7.48 -2.50 28.14
C THR A 262 8.33 -1.41 27.51
N ASN A 263 7.81 -0.75 26.48
CA ASN A 263 8.38 0.51 26.01
C ASN A 263 7.93 1.64 26.94
N SER A 264 8.71 1.90 28.00
CA SER A 264 8.53 3.09 28.83
C SER A 264 9.27 4.28 28.19
N SER A 265 8.57 5.07 27.37
CA SER A 265 8.75 6.53 27.32
C SER A 265 7.72 7.17 26.38
N SER A 266 6.65 7.70 26.96
CA SER A 266 5.97 8.91 26.44
C SER A 266 4.92 9.34 27.47
N ASN A 267 5.21 10.45 28.13
CA ASN A 267 4.29 11.15 29.02
C ASN A 267 3.03 11.58 28.27
N SER A 268 1.86 11.12 28.70
CA SER A 268 0.63 11.90 28.57
C SER A 268 0.08 12.17 29.96
N LYS A 269 0.33 13.39 30.45
CA LYS A 269 -0.50 14.00 31.49
C LYS A 269 -1.88 14.22 30.87
N ILE A 270 -2.87 13.50 31.40
CA ILE A 270 -4.27 13.89 31.34
C ILE A 270 -4.57 14.56 32.68
N PHE A 271 -5.05 15.80 32.63
CA PHE A 271 -5.81 16.47 33.68
C PHE A 271 -6.99 17.18 32.98
N PRO A 272 -8.08 17.45 33.72
CA PRO A 272 -9.47 17.17 33.37
C PRO A 272 -10.09 18.07 32.31
#